data_AF-A0A8J7SAL9-F1
#
_entry.id   AF-A0A8J7SAL9-F1
#
_cell.length_a   1.000
_cell.length_b   1.000
_cell.length_c   1.000
_cell.angle_alpha   90.00
_cell.angle_beta   90.00
_cell.angle_gamma   90.00
#
_symmetry.space_group_name_H-M   'P 1'
#
loop_
_entity.id
_entity.type
_entity.pdbx_description
1 polymer ?
#
loop_
_entity_poly.entity_id
_entity_poly.type
_entity_poly.pdbx_seq_one_letter_code
_entity_poly.pdbx_strand_id
1 'polypeptide(L)'
;MNRFLTALCFIAVFSSSIAAAPIYQWTDANGVTNFTDDPDSIPKTYRGKAIRRENDGKVKAPNPATQNAIPPAPPPGANHAEPSHGGHVRGWWGERFRTLREEIQNLKAAIDQKQTQLVELRRKRAIFMRGRDREAVNMAQAEIDADNARLADLERQLKVLEQNADEAGVPAGWRQ
;
A
#
# COMPACT_ATOMS: atom_id res chain seq x y z
N MET A 1 20.01 -17.41 -56.33
CA MET A 1 20.09 -15.92 -56.33
C MET A 1 18.93 -15.35 -55.51
N ASN A 2 19.24 -15.02 -54.25
CA ASN A 2 18.76 -13.84 -53.50
C ASN A 2 17.27 -13.68 -53.16
N ARG A 3 16.51 -14.73 -52.84
CA ARG A 3 15.11 -14.55 -52.37
C ARG A 3 14.70 -15.23 -51.06
N PHE A 4 15.48 -16.20 -50.55
CA PHE A 4 15.25 -16.76 -49.21
C PHE A 4 16.16 -16.16 -48.13
N LEU A 5 17.19 -15.41 -48.52
CA LEU A 5 18.09 -14.73 -47.57
C LEU A 5 17.54 -13.38 -47.06
N THR A 6 16.52 -12.83 -47.72
CA THR A 6 15.92 -11.53 -47.36
C THR A 6 14.80 -11.63 -46.32
N ALA A 7 14.25 -12.82 -46.07
CA ALA A 7 13.22 -13.00 -45.05
C ALA A 7 13.78 -13.18 -43.63
N LEU A 8 15.05 -13.58 -43.50
CA LEU A 8 15.69 -13.79 -42.18
C LEU A 8 16.29 -12.49 -41.60
N CYS A 9 16.46 -11.44 -42.41
CA CYS A 9 17.08 -10.18 -42.00
C CYS A 9 16.10 -9.14 -41.43
N PHE A 10 14.77 -9.34 -41.54
CA PHE A 10 13.79 -8.36 -41.07
C PHE A 10 13.33 -8.56 -39.62
N ILE A 11 13.68 -9.67 -38.97
CA ILE A 11 13.28 -9.99 -37.59
C ILE A 11 14.34 -9.52 -36.55
N ALA A 12 15.53 -9.12 -37.00
CA ALA A 12 16.69 -8.88 -36.14
C ALA A 12 16.86 -7.43 -35.63
N VAL A 13 15.85 -6.55 -35.72
CA VAL A 13 16.00 -5.10 -35.39
C VAL A 13 15.28 -4.65 -34.11
N PHE A 14 14.53 -5.54 -33.44
CA PHE A 14 13.87 -5.20 -32.15
C PHE A 14 14.64 -5.70 -30.92
N SER A 15 15.97 -5.62 -30.94
CA SER A 15 16.75 -5.66 -29.69
C SER A 15 16.65 -4.30 -29.00
N SER A 16 15.53 -4.06 -28.33
CA SER A 16 15.42 -2.97 -27.36
C SER A 16 16.40 -3.27 -26.22
N SER A 17 17.52 -2.53 -26.17
CA SER A 17 18.35 -2.46 -24.97
C SER A 17 17.48 -2.02 -23.81
N ILE A 18 17.20 -2.95 -22.89
CA ILE A 18 16.66 -2.62 -21.57
C ILE A 18 17.78 -1.84 -20.88
N ALA A 19 17.73 -0.51 -20.98
CA ALA A 19 18.56 0.35 -20.17
C ALA A 19 18.10 0.15 -18.72
N ALA A 20 18.93 -0.51 -17.92
CA ALA A 20 18.72 -0.62 -16.49
C ALA A 20 18.84 0.78 -15.88
N ALA A 21 17.72 1.44 -15.64
CA ALA A 21 17.71 2.72 -14.94
C ALA A 21 18.18 2.48 -13.49
N PRO A 22 19.07 3.34 -12.97
CA PRO A 22 19.48 3.25 -11.57
C PRO A 22 18.27 3.47 -10.67
N ILE A 23 18.08 2.57 -9.70
CA ILE A 23 17.03 2.73 -8.69
C ILE A 23 17.63 3.46 -7.49
N TYR A 24 17.03 4.58 -7.13
CA TYR A 24 17.40 5.39 -5.98
C TYR A 24 16.58 4.95 -4.78
N GLN A 25 17.27 4.72 -3.65
CA GLN A 25 16.65 4.38 -2.38
C GLN A 25 16.96 5.47 -1.36
N TRP A 26 15.95 5.97 -0.66
CA TRP A 26 16.16 6.85 0.50
C TRP A 26 15.18 6.53 1.63
N THR A 27 15.61 6.76 2.86
CA THR A 27 14.75 6.69 4.04
C THR A 27 14.33 8.11 4.40
N ASP A 28 13.02 8.35 4.49
CA ASP A 28 12.49 9.65 4.87
C ASP A 28 12.58 9.90 6.40
N ALA A 29 12.19 11.10 6.85
CA ALA A 29 12.17 11.47 8.26
C ALA A 29 11.23 10.61 9.11
N ASN A 30 10.28 9.92 8.48
CA ASN A 30 9.37 9.00 9.13
C ASN A 30 9.90 7.56 9.12
N GLY A 31 11.14 7.32 8.64
CA GLY A 31 11.72 5.98 8.56
C GLY A 31 11.20 5.13 7.39
N VAL A 32 10.41 5.69 6.47
CA VAL A 32 9.88 4.96 5.31
C VAL A 32 10.93 4.90 4.21
N THR A 33 11.26 3.68 3.78
CA THR A 33 12.17 3.46 2.64
C THR A 33 11.39 3.63 1.35
N ASN A 34 11.76 4.64 0.57
CA ASN A 34 11.18 4.96 -0.72
C ASN A 34 12.14 4.55 -1.85
N PHE A 35 11.57 4.20 -3.00
CA PHE A 35 12.30 3.81 -4.20
C PHE A 35 11.81 4.65 -5.38
N THR A 36 12.73 5.11 -6.22
CA THR A 36 12.38 5.77 -7.47
C THR A 36 13.44 5.52 -8.54
N ASP A 37 13.02 5.47 -9.79
CA ASP A 37 13.88 5.48 -10.97
C ASP A 37 14.19 6.90 -11.47
N ASP A 38 13.43 7.90 -10.98
CA ASP A 38 13.61 9.31 -11.32
C ASP A 38 14.30 10.09 -10.17
N PRO A 39 15.55 10.54 -10.33
CA PRO A 39 16.27 11.29 -9.31
C PRO A 39 15.60 12.63 -8.95
N ASP A 40 14.80 13.21 -9.85
CA ASP A 40 14.12 14.47 -9.57
C ASP A 40 12.91 14.32 -8.65
N SER A 41 12.32 13.13 -8.59
CA SER A 41 11.25 12.80 -7.64
C SER A 41 11.73 12.69 -6.19
N ILE A 42 13.05 12.60 -5.96
CA ILE A 42 13.64 12.58 -4.62
C ILE A 42 13.54 13.99 -4.00
N PRO A 43 12.89 14.15 -2.82
CA PRO A 43 12.82 15.44 -2.18
C PRO A 43 14.22 16.00 -1.90
N LYS A 44 14.40 17.32 -2.06
CA LYS A 44 15.72 17.99 -2.01
C LYS A 44 16.52 17.67 -0.73
N THR A 45 15.84 17.43 0.39
CA THR A 45 16.42 17.05 1.68
C THR A 45 17.08 15.66 1.70
N TYR A 46 16.70 14.75 0.78
CA TYR A 46 17.21 13.37 0.74
C TYR A 46 18.10 13.07 -0.49
N ARG A 47 18.20 13.99 -1.46
CA ARG A 47 19.02 13.80 -2.68
C ARG A 47 20.49 13.46 -2.37
N GLY A 48 21.07 14.03 -1.31
CA GLY A 48 22.45 13.72 -0.90
C GLY A 48 22.61 12.45 -0.05
N LYS A 49 21.51 11.83 0.40
CA LYS A 49 21.48 10.61 1.22
C LYS A 49 20.95 9.39 0.46
N ALA A 50 20.44 9.59 -0.75
CA ALA A 50 19.90 8.53 -1.58
C ALA A 50 21.04 7.61 -2.06
N ILE A 51 20.88 6.31 -1.83
CA ILE A 51 21.81 5.29 -2.32
C ILE A 51 21.37 4.93 -3.74
N ARG A 52 22.24 5.16 -4.72
CA ARG A 52 22.06 4.68 -6.09
C ARG A 52 22.37 3.18 -6.10
N ARG A 53 21.37 2.34 -6.38
CA ARG A 53 21.59 0.92 -6.67
C ARG A 53 21.57 0.71 -8.19
N GLU A 54 22.69 0.25 -8.71
CA GLU A 54 22.73 -0.34 -10.04
C GLU A 54 22.05 -1.71 -9.96
N ASN A 55 21.27 -2.05 -10.99
CA ASN A 55 20.45 -3.26 -11.02
C ASN A 55 21.31 -4.43 -11.54
N ASP A 56 22.48 -4.63 -10.95
CA ASP A 56 23.29 -5.83 -11.15
C ASP A 56 22.69 -6.93 -10.29
N GLY A 57 21.96 -7.85 -10.93
CA GLY A 57 21.22 -8.97 -10.36
C GLY A 57 22.07 -10.01 -9.61
N LYS A 58 22.90 -9.57 -8.66
CA LYS A 58 23.63 -10.40 -7.70
C LYS A 58 23.25 -9.93 -6.30
N VAL A 59 22.34 -10.67 -5.68
CA VAL A 59 22.16 -10.66 -4.22
C VAL A 59 23.51 -11.06 -3.61
N LYS A 60 24.28 -10.06 -3.15
CA LYS A 60 25.44 -10.31 -2.30
C LYS A 60 25.00 -10.06 -0.87
N ALA A 61 24.87 -11.15 -0.11
CA ALA A 61 24.70 -11.12 1.34
C ALA A 61 25.80 -10.24 1.98
N PRO A 62 25.50 -9.48 3.05
CA PRO A 62 26.52 -8.68 3.71
C PRO A 62 27.43 -9.61 4.51
N ASN A 63 28.73 -9.65 4.16
CA ASN A 63 29.77 -10.06 5.10
C ASN A 63 30.46 -8.77 5.62
N PRO A 64 30.82 -8.70 6.92
CA PRO A 64 31.18 -7.47 7.61
C PRO A 64 32.68 -7.16 7.46
N ALA A 65 33.06 -5.98 7.94
CA ALA A 65 34.41 -5.43 8.13
C ALA A 65 34.97 -4.58 6.98
N THR A 66 34.74 -3.28 7.06
CA THR A 66 35.86 -2.31 7.09
C THR A 66 35.46 -1.09 7.91
N GLN A 67 35.81 -1.10 9.20
CA GLN A 67 36.00 0.13 9.98
C GLN A 67 37.29 0.79 9.50
N ASN A 68 37.24 2.08 9.14
CA ASN A 68 38.19 3.11 9.58
C ASN A 68 37.96 4.44 8.85
N ALA A 69 36.95 5.16 9.32
CA ALA A 69 37.04 6.59 9.58
C ALA A 69 36.11 6.82 10.78
N ILE A 70 36.63 7.36 11.88
CA ILE A 70 35.82 7.75 13.04
C ILE A 70 35.30 9.15 12.72
N PRO A 71 34.04 9.35 12.30
CA PRO A 71 33.41 10.64 12.41
C PRO A 71 33.29 11.00 13.90
N PRO A 72 33.39 12.29 14.28
CA PRO A 72 33.32 12.73 15.67
C PRO A 72 32.04 12.20 16.32
N ALA A 73 32.17 11.76 17.57
CA ALA A 73 31.07 11.19 18.35
C ALA A 73 29.81 12.07 18.22
N PRO A 74 28.66 11.52 17.79
CA PRO A 74 27.41 12.25 17.86
C PRO A 74 27.11 12.57 19.33
N PRO A 75 26.49 13.72 19.62
CA PRO A 75 26.09 14.04 20.99
C PRO A 75 25.23 12.90 21.56
N PRO A 76 25.38 12.55 22.86
CA PRO A 76 24.57 11.54 23.50
C PRO A 76 23.12 12.04 23.52
N GLY A 77 22.32 11.63 22.54
CA GLY A 77 20.93 12.08 22.40
C GLY A 77 20.24 11.90 21.05
N ALA A 78 20.90 11.39 20.00
CA ALA A 78 20.32 11.34 18.65
C ALA A 78 20.09 9.93 18.06
N ASN A 79 19.96 8.90 18.90
CA ASN A 79 19.50 7.57 18.48
C ASN A 79 18.24 7.19 19.25
N HIS A 80 17.18 7.97 19.06
CA HIS A 80 15.83 7.43 19.16
C HIS A 80 15.42 6.97 17.76
N ALA A 81 16.12 5.96 17.23
CA ALA A 81 15.57 5.18 16.15
C ALA A 81 14.31 4.52 16.74
N GLU A 82 13.13 5.00 16.35
CA GLU A 82 11.87 4.41 16.83
C GLU A 82 11.92 2.89 16.62
N PRO A 83 11.48 2.09 17.60
CA PRO A 83 11.45 0.64 17.46
C PRO A 83 10.72 0.23 16.18
N SER A 84 11.43 -0.33 15.21
CA SER A 84 10.79 -0.86 14.01
C SER A 84 10.27 -2.27 14.30
N HIS A 85 8.95 -2.43 14.32
CA HIS A 85 8.30 -3.73 14.52
C HIS A 85 7.85 -4.28 13.17
N GLY A 86 8.32 -5.48 12.81
CA GLY A 86 7.97 -6.10 11.52
C GLY A 86 8.44 -5.32 10.29
N GLY A 87 9.47 -4.48 10.43
CA GLY A 87 9.97 -3.61 9.36
C GLY A 87 9.22 -2.28 9.21
N HIS A 88 8.28 -1.97 10.11
CA HIS A 88 7.48 -0.76 10.09
C HIS A 88 7.61 0.03 11.40
N VAL A 89 7.64 1.37 11.28
CA VAL A 89 7.67 2.31 12.41
C VAL A 89 6.28 2.52 13.03
N ARG A 90 6.24 3.20 14.18
CA ARG A 90 4.99 3.51 14.90
C ARG A 90 3.94 4.18 14.04
N GLY A 91 4.34 5.20 13.28
CA GLY A 91 3.43 5.97 12.43
C GLY A 91 2.73 5.11 11.38
N TRP A 92 3.43 4.13 10.81
CA TRP A 92 2.87 3.22 9.82
C TRP A 92 1.80 2.32 10.43
N TRP A 93 2.08 1.70 11.59
CA TRP A 93 1.12 0.84 12.29
C TRP A 93 -0.13 1.63 12.68
N GLY A 94 0.05 2.77 13.34
CA GLY A 94 -1.05 3.62 13.78
C GLY A 94 -1.93 4.08 12.62
N GLU A 95 -1.32 4.57 11.53
CA GLU A 95 -2.07 4.98 10.35
C GLU A 95 -2.85 3.83 9.73
N ARG A 96 -2.22 2.65 9.59
CA ARG A 96 -2.90 1.49 8.98
C ARG A 96 -4.10 1.02 9.81
N PHE A 97 -3.96 0.98 11.14
CA PHE A 97 -5.07 0.65 12.04
C PHE A 97 -6.18 1.71 11.97
N ARG A 98 -5.81 2.99 12.01
CA ARG A 98 -6.74 4.12 11.93
C ARG A 98 -7.55 4.10 10.65
N THR A 99 -6.90 4.00 9.49
CA THR A 99 -7.57 3.97 8.17
C THR A 99 -8.58 2.83 8.09
N LEU A 100 -8.21 1.60 8.47
CA LEU A 100 -9.12 0.46 8.41
C LEU A 100 -10.34 0.65 9.32
N ARG A 101 -10.13 1.16 10.55
CA ARG A 101 -11.24 1.43 11.48
C ARG A 101 -12.17 2.52 10.99
N GLU A 102 -11.61 3.61 10.43
CA GLU A 102 -12.40 4.68 9.85
C GLU A 102 -13.22 4.19 8.66
N GLU A 103 -12.63 3.40 7.77
CA GLU A 103 -13.37 2.79 6.65
C GLU A 103 -14.50 1.88 7.15
N ILE A 104 -14.22 1.02 8.14
CA ILE A 104 -15.23 0.15 8.77
C ILE A 104 -16.38 0.98 9.37
N GLN A 105 -16.07 2.02 10.13
CA GLN A 105 -17.08 2.86 10.76
C GLN A 105 -17.93 3.61 9.73
N ASN A 106 -17.28 4.22 8.73
CA ASN A 106 -17.96 4.94 7.66
C ASN A 106 -18.87 4.00 6.86
N LEU A 107 -18.42 2.78 6.57
CA LEU A 107 -19.22 1.80 5.84
C LEU A 107 -20.41 1.30 6.67
N LYS A 108 -20.24 1.07 7.98
CA LYS A 108 -21.35 0.74 8.90
C LYS A 108 -22.41 1.85 8.91
N ALA A 109 -21.99 3.11 9.04
CA ALA A 109 -22.91 4.24 9.00
C ALA A 109 -23.67 4.35 7.66
N ALA A 110 -22.97 4.10 6.54
CA ALA A 110 -23.59 4.10 5.21
C ALA A 110 -24.62 2.96 5.06
N ILE A 111 -24.31 1.76 5.57
CA ILE A 111 -25.23 0.62 5.58
C ILE A 111 -26.50 0.96 6.38
N ASP A 112 -26.37 1.54 7.57
CA ASP A 112 -27.52 1.92 8.41
C ASP A 112 -28.42 2.95 7.72
N GLN A 113 -27.82 3.93 7.04
CA GLN A 113 -28.56 4.90 6.23
C GLN A 113 -29.32 4.22 5.09
N LYS A 114 -28.67 3.30 4.36
CA LYS A 114 -29.31 2.55 3.27
C LYS A 114 -30.42 1.64 3.77
N GLN A 115 -30.27 1.02 4.94
CA GLN A 115 -31.33 0.23 5.57
C GLN A 115 -32.58 1.08 5.85
N THR A 116 -32.39 2.30 6.35
CA THR A 116 -33.49 3.25 6.59
C THR A 116 -34.20 3.60 5.28
N GLN A 117 -33.43 3.89 4.22
CA GLN A 117 -33.99 4.16 2.88
C GLN A 117 -34.75 2.96 2.31
N LEU A 118 -34.24 1.74 2.53
CA LEU A 118 -34.89 0.51 2.09
C LEU A 118 -36.24 0.30 2.77
N VAL A 119 -36.38 0.65 4.06
CA VAL A 119 -37.67 0.60 4.77
C VAL A 119 -38.68 1.55 4.11
N GLU A 120 -38.28 2.78 3.79
CA GLU A 120 -39.14 3.75 3.10
C GLU A 120 -39.53 3.29 1.69
N LEU A 121 -38.60 2.71 0.93
CA LEU A 121 -38.88 2.13 -0.39
C LEU A 121 -39.86 0.97 -0.29
N ARG A 122 -39.71 0.09 0.70
CA ARG A 122 -40.64 -1.02 0.96
C ARG A 122 -42.04 -0.52 1.32
N ARG A 123 -42.13 0.53 2.16
CA ARG A 123 -43.40 1.19 2.50
C ARG A 123 -44.08 1.78 1.26
N LYS A 124 -43.33 2.53 0.44
CA LYS A 124 -43.84 3.11 -0.80
C LYS A 124 -44.34 2.04 -1.77
N ARG A 125 -43.59 0.95 -1.93
CA ARG A 125 -43.99 -0.19 -2.76
C ARG A 125 -45.30 -0.82 -2.28
N ALA A 126 -45.48 -0.98 -0.98
CA ALA A 126 -46.72 -1.53 -0.42
C ALA A 126 -47.96 -0.69 -0.73
N ILE A 127 -47.80 0.64 -0.85
CA ILE A 127 -48.89 1.57 -1.18
C ILE A 127 -49.19 1.61 -2.68
N PHE A 128 -48.15 1.75 -3.51
CA PHE A 128 -48.34 2.06 -4.94
C PHE A 128 -48.18 0.85 -5.88
N MET A 129 -47.58 -0.26 -5.42
CA MET A 129 -47.42 -1.53 -6.16
C MET A 129 -46.80 -1.38 -7.57
N ARG A 130 -45.96 -0.36 -7.82
CA ARG A 130 -45.39 -0.10 -9.15
C ARG A 130 -44.17 -0.97 -9.41
N GLY A 131 -43.97 -1.38 -10.67
CA GLY A 131 -42.79 -2.15 -11.10
C GLY A 131 -41.45 -1.47 -10.74
N ARG A 132 -41.36 -0.15 -10.96
CA ARG A 132 -40.17 0.66 -10.62
C ARG A 132 -39.83 0.63 -9.11
N ASP A 133 -40.84 0.55 -8.24
CA ASP A 133 -40.60 0.49 -6.80
C ASP A 133 -40.03 -0.88 -6.39
N ARG A 134 -40.38 -1.97 -7.12
CA ARG A 134 -39.75 -3.29 -6.94
C ARG A 134 -38.28 -3.26 -7.33
N GLU A 135 -37.95 -2.66 -8.47
CA GLU A 135 -36.56 -2.49 -8.91
C GLU A 135 -35.75 -1.68 -7.91
N ALA A 136 -36.29 -0.55 -7.42
CA ALA A 136 -35.62 0.27 -6.41
C ALA A 136 -35.33 -0.50 -5.10
N VAL A 137 -36.29 -1.29 -4.61
CA VAL A 137 -36.08 -2.16 -3.43
C VAL A 137 -35.00 -3.21 -3.68
N ASN A 138 -35.02 -3.86 -4.85
CA ASN A 138 -34.04 -4.87 -5.20
C ASN A 138 -32.62 -4.28 -5.32
N MET A 139 -32.48 -3.11 -5.95
CA MET A 139 -31.19 -2.42 -6.07
C MET A 139 -30.66 -2.00 -4.70
N ALA A 140 -31.50 -1.37 -3.87
CA ALA A 140 -31.09 -0.97 -2.52
C ALA A 140 -30.66 -2.18 -1.66
N GLN A 141 -31.37 -3.32 -1.77
CA GLN A 141 -30.95 -4.54 -1.09
C GLN A 141 -29.60 -5.05 -1.61
N ALA A 142 -29.40 -5.11 -2.94
CA ALA A 142 -28.15 -5.56 -3.52
C ALA A 142 -26.95 -4.67 -3.13
N GLU A 143 -27.15 -3.36 -3.03
CA GLU A 143 -26.13 -2.43 -2.54
C GLU A 143 -25.76 -2.68 -1.08
N ILE A 144 -26.76 -2.91 -0.21
CA ILE A 144 -26.53 -3.25 1.20
C ILE A 144 -25.76 -4.57 1.32
N ASP A 145 -26.12 -5.57 0.51
CA ASP A 145 -25.46 -6.88 0.52
C ASP A 145 -24.00 -6.75 0.05
N ALA A 146 -23.74 -5.94 -0.98
CA ALA A 146 -22.39 -5.65 -1.44
C ALA A 146 -21.54 -4.90 -0.39
N ASP A 147 -22.12 -3.91 0.30
CA ASP A 147 -21.45 -3.20 1.37
C ASP A 147 -21.16 -4.10 2.57
N ASN A 148 -22.08 -4.99 2.93
CA ASN A 148 -21.84 -6.00 3.97
C ASN A 148 -20.69 -6.94 3.61
N ALA A 149 -20.59 -7.37 2.35
CA ALA A 149 -19.47 -8.19 1.90
C ALA A 149 -18.14 -7.43 1.98
N ARG A 150 -18.12 -6.14 1.61
CA ARG A 150 -16.96 -5.27 1.76
C ARG A 150 -16.60 -5.05 3.23
N LEU A 151 -17.58 -4.88 4.10
CA LEU A 151 -17.37 -4.74 5.54
C LEU A 151 -16.68 -5.97 6.12
N ALA A 152 -17.15 -7.16 5.77
CA ALA A 152 -16.52 -8.40 6.18
C ALA A 152 -15.06 -8.52 5.67
N ASP A 153 -14.78 -8.00 4.47
CA ASP A 153 -13.40 -7.95 3.96
C ASP A 153 -12.50 -7.03 4.79
N LEU A 154 -12.96 -5.81 5.09
CA LEU A 154 -12.21 -4.87 5.92
C LEU A 154 -11.97 -5.40 7.34
N GLU A 155 -12.97 -6.06 7.94
CA GLU A 155 -12.83 -6.69 9.25
C GLU A 155 -11.80 -7.84 9.21
N ARG A 156 -11.74 -8.61 8.12
CA ARG A 156 -10.68 -9.61 7.91
C ARG A 156 -9.30 -8.95 7.76
N GLN A 157 -9.19 -7.87 7.00
CA GLN A 157 -7.93 -7.13 6.85
C GLN A 157 -7.44 -6.58 8.20
N LEU A 158 -8.34 -6.04 9.02
CA LEU A 158 -8.03 -5.58 10.36
C LEU A 158 -7.51 -6.73 11.23
N LYS A 159 -8.19 -7.90 11.21
CA LYS A 159 -7.75 -9.08 11.97
C LYS A 159 -6.37 -9.58 11.53
N VAL A 160 -6.09 -9.60 10.22
CA VAL A 160 -4.76 -9.97 9.70
C VAL A 160 -3.71 -8.96 10.17
N LEU A 161 -4.04 -7.66 10.17
CA LEU A 161 -3.14 -6.63 10.68
C LEU A 161 -2.86 -6.80 12.18
N GLU A 162 -3.86 -7.16 12.98
CA GLU A 162 -3.69 -7.47 14.41
C GLU A 162 -2.76 -8.67 14.61
N GLN A 163 -2.95 -9.74 13.85
CA GLN A 163 -2.07 -10.91 13.90
C GLN A 163 -0.62 -10.56 13.53
N ASN A 164 -0.42 -9.81 12.43
CA ASN A 164 0.90 -9.35 12.04
C ASN A 164 1.53 -8.44 13.11
N ALA A 165 0.72 -7.62 13.77
CA ALA A 165 1.18 -6.76 14.86
C ALA A 165 1.58 -7.57 16.10
N ASP A 166 0.86 -8.64 16.42
CA ASP A 166 1.21 -9.58 17.49
C ASP A 166 2.51 -10.32 17.18
N GLU A 167 2.64 -10.86 15.97
CA GLU A 167 3.86 -11.55 15.51
C GLU A 167 5.08 -10.63 15.52
N ALA A 168 4.90 -9.35 15.16
CA ALA A 168 5.94 -8.34 15.18
C ALA A 168 6.20 -7.75 16.59
N GLY A 169 5.43 -8.15 17.61
CA GLY A 169 5.55 -7.64 18.98
C GLY A 169 5.20 -6.15 19.14
N VAL A 170 4.33 -5.63 18.26
CA VAL A 170 3.92 -4.21 18.26
C VAL A 170 3.16 -3.90 19.55
N PRO A 171 3.55 -2.87 20.33
CA PRO A 171 2.84 -2.46 21.53
C PRO A 171 1.39 -2.04 21.25
N ALA A 172 0.47 -2.33 22.18
CA ALA A 172 -0.95 -1.97 22.02
C ALA A 172 -1.18 -0.46 21.79
N GLY A 173 -0.36 0.41 22.38
CA GLY A 173 -0.42 1.86 22.19
C GLY A 173 -0.09 2.35 20.77
N TRP A 174 0.44 1.48 19.91
CA TRP A 174 0.71 1.77 18.49
C TRP A 174 -0.43 1.31 17.59
N ARG A 175 -1.35 0.54 18.15
CA ARG A 175 -2.52 -0.02 17.46
C ARG A 175 -3.78 0.79 17.77
N GLN A 176 -3.68 1.97 18.36
CA GLN A 176 -4.84 2.81 18.72
C GLN A 176 -5.23 3.72 17.58
#